data_AF-A0A536G0U3-F1
#
_entry.id   AF-A0A536G0U3-F1
#
_cell.length_a   1.000
_cell.length_b   1.000
_cell.length_c   1.000
_cell.angle_alpha   90.00
_cell.angle_beta   90.00
_cell.angle_gamma   90.00
#
_symmetry.space_group_name_H-M   'P 1'
#
loop_
_entity.id
_entity.type
_entity.pdbx_description
1 polymer ?
#
loop_
_entity_poly.entity_id
_entity_poly.type
_entity_poly.pdbx_seq_one_letter_code
_entity_poly.pdbx_strand_id
1 'polypeptide(L)'
;MSGSDRDLVLALRAELAAIDPSRLCDRHAEGAGLAASAGLRARPARDAPVARLLVRLGRDAAGLGRALRLADFDWAAAADHCRMAWLRGLFLARGSLSLAGGRTHLEFVVGAGEAPLLARRLGDVGLPASWRLRRGRGVVTWKNSETVGLFLRRIGATAALLEVEARQVSRALRGDLNRVLNAESANLQRAVGAAGRQVAAIDELSASGELADQPFVVRSVAEARRETPEATLTELSERLQLHRSAVQRALERIERLAASPPDEAPRGWRGAGPLA
;
A
#
# COMPACT_ATOMS: atom_id res chain seq x y z
N MET A 1 14.55 -5.10 1.38
CA MET A 1 13.81 -5.82 2.43
C MET A 1 14.35 -5.33 3.77
N SER A 2 13.49 -4.92 4.70
CA SER A 2 13.94 -4.46 6.03
C SER A 2 14.52 -5.62 6.86
N GLY A 3 15.25 -5.32 7.95
CA GLY A 3 15.71 -6.36 8.89
C GLY A 3 14.55 -7.17 9.45
N SER A 4 13.51 -6.48 9.93
CA SER A 4 12.27 -7.08 10.43
C SER A 4 11.54 -7.96 9.40
N ASP A 5 11.60 -7.63 8.11
CA ASP A 5 11.03 -8.50 7.05
C ASP A 5 11.88 -9.76 6.82
N ARG A 6 13.21 -9.69 6.97
CA ARG A 6 14.09 -10.86 6.90
C ARG A 6 13.82 -11.81 8.06
N ASP A 7 13.67 -11.28 9.27
CA ASP A 7 13.42 -12.09 10.47
C ASP A 7 12.08 -12.83 10.36
N LEU A 8 11.04 -12.17 9.83
CA LEU A 8 9.76 -12.81 9.58
C LEU A 8 9.85 -13.94 8.54
N VAL A 9 10.62 -13.76 7.46
CA VAL A 9 10.84 -14.82 6.47
C VAL A 9 11.62 -16.00 7.07
N LEU A 10 12.57 -15.74 7.97
CA LEU A 10 13.29 -16.79 8.70
C LEU A 10 12.37 -17.53 9.68
N ALA A 11 11.55 -16.80 10.43
CA ALA A 11 10.56 -17.37 11.35
C ALA A 11 9.54 -18.25 10.60
N LEU A 12 9.03 -17.77 9.46
CA LEU A 12 8.17 -18.54 8.55
C LEU A 12 8.80 -19.89 8.16
N ARG A 13 10.07 -19.86 7.76
CA ARG A 13 10.77 -21.08 7.34
C ARG A 13 11.00 -22.02 8.53
N ALA A 14 11.31 -21.48 9.71
CA ALA A 14 11.45 -22.26 10.92
C ALA A 14 10.14 -22.91 11.36
N GLU A 15 9.02 -22.17 11.30
CA GLU A 15 7.67 -22.67 11.57
C GLU A 15 7.32 -23.83 10.64
N LEU A 16 7.43 -23.63 9.33
CA LEU A 16 7.15 -24.68 8.35
C LEU A 16 8.05 -25.90 8.52
N ALA A 17 9.35 -25.68 8.80
CA ALA A 17 10.27 -26.76 9.03
C ALA A 17 10.06 -27.49 10.36
N ALA A 18 9.32 -26.89 11.31
CA ALA A 18 8.98 -27.50 12.60
C ALA A 18 7.77 -28.44 12.50
N ILE A 19 6.90 -28.27 11.49
CA ILE A 19 5.77 -29.16 11.22
C ILE A 19 6.26 -30.61 11.10
N ASP A 20 5.67 -31.50 11.91
CA ASP A 20 5.90 -32.94 11.82
C ASP A 20 4.64 -33.61 11.26
N PRO A 21 4.66 -34.07 10.00
CA PRO A 21 3.47 -34.66 9.40
C PRO A 21 3.10 -35.98 10.09
N SER A 22 1.86 -36.07 10.59
CA SER A 22 1.37 -37.26 11.30
C SER A 22 1.28 -38.50 10.41
N ARG A 23 1.08 -38.33 9.10
CA ARG A 23 0.95 -39.44 8.14
C ARG A 23 2.29 -39.76 7.49
N LEU A 24 2.59 -41.06 7.34
CA LEU A 24 3.78 -41.52 6.63
C LEU A 24 3.82 -41.03 5.17
N CYS A 25 2.67 -41.01 4.48
CA CYS A 25 2.57 -40.49 3.12
C CYS A 25 2.92 -39.00 3.02
N ASP A 26 2.57 -38.20 4.03
CA ASP A 26 2.90 -36.77 4.08
C ASP A 26 4.40 -36.57 4.31
N ARG A 27 5.01 -37.38 5.19
CA ARG A 27 6.46 -37.39 5.42
C ARG A 27 7.23 -37.74 4.14
N HIS A 28 6.77 -38.74 3.39
CA HIS A 28 7.36 -39.10 2.11
C HIS A 28 7.21 -37.99 1.07
N ALA A 29 6.02 -37.39 0.96
CA ALA A 29 5.73 -36.32 0.01
C ALA A 29 6.55 -35.06 0.31
N GLU A 30 6.62 -34.63 1.57
CA GLU A 30 7.43 -33.50 2.00
C GLU A 30 8.92 -33.73 1.76
N GLY A 31 9.41 -34.93 2.10
CA GLY A 31 10.77 -35.33 1.78
C GLY A 31 11.05 -35.25 0.27
N ALA A 32 10.12 -35.72 -0.58
CA ALA A 32 10.28 -35.65 -2.03
C ALA A 32 10.31 -34.20 -2.53
N GLY A 33 9.49 -33.31 -1.97
CA GLY A 33 9.54 -31.87 -2.25
C GLY A 33 10.86 -31.22 -1.84
N LEU A 34 11.41 -31.58 -0.68
CA LEU A 34 12.73 -31.11 -0.20
C LEU A 34 13.88 -31.58 -1.09
N ALA A 35 13.80 -32.83 -1.56
CA ALA A 35 14.80 -33.46 -2.41
C ALA A 35 14.75 -32.99 -3.86
N ALA A 36 13.65 -32.35 -4.27
CA ALA A 36 13.48 -31.81 -5.61
C ALA A 36 14.61 -30.82 -5.96
N SER A 37 15.53 -31.29 -6.78
CA SER A 37 16.77 -30.60 -7.06
C SER A 37 17.21 -30.79 -8.50
N ALA A 38 16.64 -30.00 -9.40
CA ALA A 38 17.00 -30.02 -10.83
C ALA A 38 18.41 -29.48 -11.14
N GLY A 39 19.45 -30.22 -10.75
CA GLY A 39 20.85 -29.88 -11.05
C GLY A 39 21.29 -28.52 -10.48
N LEU A 40 20.58 -28.03 -9.46
CA LEU A 40 20.89 -26.83 -8.70
C LEU A 40 21.47 -27.26 -7.37
N ARG A 41 22.63 -26.70 -6.97
CA ARG A 41 23.20 -26.92 -5.63
C ARG A 41 22.09 -26.80 -4.59
N ALA A 42 21.97 -27.83 -3.76
CA ALA A 42 21.01 -27.88 -2.68
C ALA A 42 21.24 -26.66 -1.77
N ARG A 43 20.26 -25.76 -1.71
CA ARG A 43 20.17 -24.74 -0.66
C ARG A 43 19.82 -25.29 0.75
N PRO A 44 19.13 -26.43 0.95
CA PRO A 44 18.59 -26.77 2.26
C PRO A 44 19.63 -27.08 3.35
N ALA A 45 20.88 -27.42 2.99
CA ALA A 45 21.89 -27.84 3.97
C ALA A 45 22.47 -26.71 4.85
N ARG A 46 22.16 -25.43 4.57
CA ARG A 46 22.65 -24.28 5.37
C ARG A 46 21.61 -23.69 6.33
N ASP A 47 20.38 -24.19 6.28
CA ASP A 47 19.25 -23.70 7.07
C ASP A 47 18.97 -24.71 8.19
N ALA A 48 19.36 -24.38 9.43
CA ALA A 48 19.33 -25.32 10.57
C ALA A 48 17.94 -25.95 10.82
N PRO A 49 16.83 -25.19 10.77
CA PRO A 49 15.47 -25.77 10.78
C PRO A 49 15.25 -26.86 9.71
N VAL A 50 15.68 -26.61 8.48
CA VAL A 50 15.50 -27.57 7.37
C VAL A 50 16.40 -28.80 7.55
N ALA A 51 17.61 -28.62 8.06
CA ALA A 51 18.50 -29.73 8.41
C ALA A 51 17.87 -30.64 9.48
N ARG A 52 17.25 -30.07 10.53
CA ARG A 52 16.51 -30.85 11.54
C ARG A 52 15.31 -31.58 10.95
N LEU A 53 14.58 -30.94 10.02
CA LEU A 53 13.48 -31.58 9.32
C LEU A 53 13.95 -32.81 8.53
N LEU A 54 15.08 -32.72 7.82
CA LEU A 54 15.63 -33.86 7.08
C LEU A 54 15.93 -35.06 7.99
N VAL A 55 16.57 -34.82 9.13
CA VAL A 55 16.81 -35.85 10.15
C VAL A 55 15.50 -36.47 10.63
N ARG A 56 14.49 -35.66 10.95
CA ARG A 56 13.18 -36.15 11.39
C ARG A 56 12.45 -36.95 10.31
N LEU A 57 12.65 -36.63 9.02
CA LEU A 57 12.07 -37.41 7.91
C LEU A 57 12.82 -38.72 7.63
N GLY A 58 13.83 -39.06 8.43
CA GLY A 58 14.65 -40.26 8.22
C GLY A 58 15.48 -40.19 6.93
N ARG A 59 15.78 -38.97 6.46
CA ARG A 59 16.62 -38.75 5.28
C ARG A 59 17.96 -38.21 5.73
N ASP A 60 19.01 -38.92 5.39
CA ASP A 60 20.37 -38.43 5.52
C ASP A 60 20.65 -37.40 4.41
N ALA A 61 21.60 -36.49 4.67
CA ALA A 61 22.06 -35.54 3.65
C ALA A 61 22.65 -36.26 2.41
N ALA A 62 23.05 -37.53 2.55
CA ALA A 62 23.53 -38.38 1.46
C ALA A 62 22.40 -38.99 0.59
N GLY A 63 21.22 -39.28 1.14
CA GLY A 63 20.02 -39.73 0.43
C GLY A 63 19.36 -38.65 -0.43
N LEU A 64 19.64 -37.37 -0.14
CA LEU A 64 19.40 -36.24 -1.05
C LEU A 64 20.32 -36.24 -2.28
N GLY A 65 21.32 -37.12 -2.32
CA GLY A 65 22.27 -37.26 -3.44
C GLY A 65 21.61 -37.76 -4.73
N ARG A 66 20.45 -38.42 -4.65
CA ARG A 66 19.59 -38.61 -5.82
C ARG A 66 18.79 -37.34 -6.05
N ALA A 67 19.25 -36.55 -7.00
CA ALA A 67 18.53 -35.38 -7.51
C ALA A 67 17.17 -35.78 -8.09
N LEU A 68 16.11 -35.69 -7.26
CA LEU A 68 14.75 -35.92 -7.73
C LEU A 68 14.31 -34.73 -8.60
N ARG A 69 13.67 -35.04 -9.73
CA ARG A 69 12.97 -34.07 -10.58
C ARG A 69 11.58 -33.84 -10.01
N LEU A 70 10.96 -32.70 -10.33
CA LEU A 70 9.56 -32.49 -9.93
C LEU A 70 8.65 -33.60 -10.49
N ALA A 71 8.96 -34.10 -11.68
CA ALA A 71 8.21 -35.15 -12.35
C ALA A 71 8.17 -36.50 -11.58
N ASP A 72 9.13 -36.76 -10.69
CA ASP A 72 9.25 -38.05 -9.98
C ASP A 72 8.18 -38.23 -8.89
N PHE A 73 7.52 -37.14 -8.48
CA PHE A 73 6.36 -37.20 -7.58
C PHE A 73 5.08 -37.39 -8.39
N ASP A 74 4.37 -38.49 -8.13
CA ASP A 74 3.07 -38.78 -8.74
C ASP A 74 1.98 -37.87 -8.19
N TRP A 75 1.92 -36.67 -8.78
CA TRP A 75 0.99 -35.61 -8.40
C TRP A 75 -0.48 -35.99 -8.64
N ALA A 76 -0.74 -36.75 -9.71
CA ALA A 76 -2.10 -37.09 -10.11
C ALA A 76 -2.72 -38.08 -9.12
N ALA A 77 -1.96 -39.10 -8.70
CA ALA A 77 -2.42 -40.08 -7.73
C ALA A 77 -2.35 -39.58 -6.27
N ALA A 78 -1.56 -38.53 -5.99
CA ALA A 78 -1.43 -37.99 -4.64
C ALA A 78 -2.73 -37.35 -4.13
N ALA A 79 -3.13 -37.70 -2.92
CA ALA A 79 -4.16 -36.99 -2.18
C ALA A 79 -3.74 -35.53 -1.87
N ASP A 80 -4.72 -34.67 -1.62
CA ASP A 80 -4.49 -33.24 -1.40
C ASP A 80 -3.53 -32.93 -0.24
N HIS A 81 -3.60 -33.70 0.86
CA HIS A 81 -2.67 -33.54 1.98
C HIS A 81 -1.21 -33.83 1.58
N CYS A 82 -0.98 -34.86 0.75
CA CYS A 82 0.34 -35.19 0.21
C CYS A 82 0.83 -34.08 -0.74
N ARG A 83 -0.05 -33.53 -1.58
CA ARG A 83 0.29 -32.40 -2.47
C ARG A 83 0.74 -31.18 -1.68
N MET A 84 0.06 -30.86 -0.57
CA MET A 84 0.43 -29.74 0.30
C MET A 84 1.75 -30.00 1.03
N ALA A 85 1.95 -31.23 1.53
CA ALA A 85 3.21 -31.63 2.15
C ALA A 85 4.40 -31.54 1.16
N TRP A 86 4.21 -32.00 -0.08
CA TRP A 86 5.19 -31.87 -1.14
C TRP A 86 5.50 -30.41 -1.47
N LEU A 87 4.48 -29.54 -1.59
CA LEU A 87 4.66 -28.11 -1.82
C LEU A 87 5.37 -27.41 -0.67
N ARG A 88 5.11 -27.79 0.59
CA ARG A 88 5.85 -27.30 1.76
C ARG A 88 7.33 -27.64 1.63
N GLY A 89 7.65 -28.90 1.35
CA GLY A 89 9.03 -29.34 1.14
C GLY A 89 9.71 -28.58 -0.01
N LEU A 90 9.00 -28.41 -1.13
CA LEU A 90 9.49 -27.65 -2.28
C LEU A 90 9.73 -26.18 -1.94
N PHE A 91 8.85 -25.54 -1.16
CA PHE A 91 9.03 -24.16 -0.70
C PHE A 91 10.26 -24.03 0.20
N LEU A 92 10.46 -24.96 1.14
CA LEU A 92 11.64 -24.97 2.00
C LEU A 92 12.94 -25.14 1.18
N ALA A 93 12.94 -25.95 0.13
CA ALA A 93 14.12 -26.16 -0.70
C ALA A 93 14.37 -25.06 -1.75
N ARG A 94 13.30 -24.55 -2.40
CA ARG A 94 13.36 -23.77 -3.64
C ARG A 94 12.55 -22.48 -3.62
N GLY A 95 11.70 -22.30 -2.62
CA GLY A 95 10.87 -21.12 -2.42
C GLY A 95 11.61 -19.97 -1.76
N SER A 96 11.16 -18.75 -2.04
CA SER A 96 11.54 -17.56 -1.30
C SER A 96 10.38 -16.57 -1.23
N LEU A 97 10.31 -15.84 -0.12
CA LEU A 97 9.30 -14.81 0.14
C LEU A 97 10.02 -13.46 0.31
N SER A 98 9.48 -12.42 -0.32
CA SER A 98 9.94 -11.04 -0.20
C SER A 98 8.77 -10.14 0.17
N LEU A 99 8.95 -9.34 1.23
CA LEU A 99 7.97 -8.37 1.74
C LEU A 99 8.40 -6.91 1.50
N ALA A 100 9.32 -6.71 0.56
CA ALA A 100 9.96 -5.42 0.32
C ALA A 100 8.96 -4.35 -0.16
N GLY A 101 9.04 -3.15 0.45
CA GLY A 101 8.23 -2.00 0.03
C GLY A 101 6.72 -2.20 0.18
N GLY A 102 6.29 -3.12 1.06
CA GLY A 102 4.87 -3.42 1.26
C GLY A 102 4.28 -4.34 0.17
N ARG A 103 5.10 -4.85 -0.74
CA ARG A 103 4.69 -5.83 -1.74
C ARG A 103 5.08 -7.22 -1.29
N THR A 104 4.16 -8.16 -1.44
CA THR A 104 4.37 -9.58 -1.19
C THR A 104 4.72 -10.27 -2.50
N HIS A 105 5.87 -10.92 -2.55
CA HIS A 105 6.33 -11.65 -3.71
C HIS A 105 6.89 -13.00 -3.28
N LEU A 106 6.32 -14.08 -3.81
CA LEU A 106 6.80 -15.44 -3.59
C LEU A 106 7.32 -15.99 -4.91
N GLU A 107 8.51 -16.59 -4.90
CA GLU A 107 9.06 -17.27 -6.07
C GLU A 107 9.62 -18.65 -5.73
N PHE A 108 9.49 -19.59 -6.69
CA PHE A 108 10.20 -20.86 -6.74
C PHE A 108 11.24 -20.81 -7.86
N VAL A 109 12.46 -21.26 -7.56
CA VAL A 109 13.52 -21.41 -8.56
C VAL A 109 13.75 -22.89 -8.84
N VAL A 110 13.43 -23.30 -10.08
CA VAL A 110 13.44 -24.71 -10.53
C VAL A 110 14.21 -24.87 -11.85
N GLY A 111 14.30 -26.09 -12.37
CA GLY A 111 14.86 -26.33 -13.70
C GLY A 111 14.07 -25.60 -14.79
N ALA A 112 14.72 -25.21 -15.89
CA ALA A 112 14.05 -24.48 -16.98
C ALA A 112 12.81 -25.25 -17.53
N GLY A 113 12.95 -26.55 -17.76
CA GLY A 113 11.85 -27.41 -18.22
C GLY A 113 10.81 -27.77 -17.14
N GLU A 114 11.08 -27.47 -15.87
CA GLU A 114 10.19 -27.81 -14.76
C GLU A 114 9.22 -26.68 -14.40
N ALA A 115 9.53 -25.43 -14.76
CA ALA A 115 8.69 -24.28 -14.46
C ALA A 115 7.24 -24.42 -14.97
N PRO A 116 6.99 -24.84 -16.22
CA PRO A 116 5.62 -25.06 -16.72
C PRO A 116 4.88 -26.16 -15.94
N LEU A 117 5.57 -27.24 -15.60
CA LEU A 117 5.00 -28.35 -14.82
C LEU A 117 4.59 -27.88 -13.42
N LEU A 118 5.45 -27.13 -12.72
CA LEU A 118 5.14 -26.59 -11.40
C LEU A 118 3.96 -25.61 -11.47
N ALA A 119 3.93 -24.72 -12.46
CA ALA A 119 2.84 -23.78 -12.63
C ALA A 119 1.49 -24.50 -12.86
N ARG A 120 1.48 -25.58 -13.65
CA ARG A 120 0.30 -26.43 -13.84
C ARG A 120 -0.15 -27.07 -12.52
N ARG A 121 0.76 -27.70 -11.78
CA ARG A 121 0.44 -28.34 -10.48
C ARG A 121 -0.13 -27.33 -9.47
N LEU A 122 0.45 -26.14 -9.42
CA LEU A 122 -0.08 -25.05 -8.60
C LEU A 122 -1.49 -24.62 -9.04
N GLY A 123 -1.74 -24.59 -10.35
CA GLY A 123 -3.08 -24.39 -10.92
C GLY A 123 -4.09 -25.48 -10.50
N ASP A 124 -3.69 -26.76 -10.50
CA ASP A 124 -4.55 -27.89 -10.10
C ASP A 124 -5.06 -27.75 -8.65
N VAL A 125 -4.30 -27.07 -7.79
CA VAL A 125 -4.69 -26.78 -6.41
C VAL A 125 -5.29 -25.37 -6.26
N GLY A 126 -5.76 -24.74 -7.34
CA GLY A 126 -6.42 -23.43 -7.27
C GLY A 126 -5.48 -22.26 -6.95
N LEU A 127 -4.17 -22.41 -7.21
CA LEU A 127 -3.16 -21.38 -7.02
C LEU A 127 -2.42 -21.09 -8.34
N PRO A 128 -3.11 -20.59 -9.38
CA PRO A 128 -2.48 -20.33 -10.67
C PRO A 128 -1.26 -19.42 -10.51
N ALA A 129 -0.14 -19.81 -11.13
CA ALA A 129 1.14 -19.12 -10.99
C ALA A 129 1.71 -18.72 -12.35
N SER A 130 2.31 -17.54 -12.43
CA SER A 130 3.08 -17.15 -13.61
C SER A 130 4.45 -17.81 -13.57
N TRP A 131 4.99 -18.16 -14.74
CA TRP A 131 6.35 -18.67 -14.83
C TRP A 131 7.13 -18.02 -15.98
N ARG A 132 8.45 -18.00 -15.86
CA ARG A 132 9.37 -17.48 -16.88
C ARG A 132 10.74 -18.14 -16.78
N LEU A 133 11.53 -18.01 -17.84
CA LEU A 133 12.95 -18.35 -17.80
C LEU A 133 13.79 -17.13 -17.37
N ARG A 134 14.74 -17.34 -16.47
CA ARG A 134 15.68 -16.32 -16.01
C ARG A 134 17.06 -16.94 -15.84
N ARG A 135 18.04 -16.50 -16.63
CA ARG A 135 19.45 -16.97 -16.59
C ARG A 135 19.55 -18.51 -16.64
N GLY A 136 18.81 -19.14 -17.55
CA GLY A 136 18.80 -20.61 -17.73
C GLY A 136 18.04 -21.38 -16.64
N ARG A 137 17.31 -20.72 -15.74
CA ARG A 137 16.49 -21.35 -14.70
C ARG A 137 15.01 -21.01 -14.89
N GLY A 138 14.14 -21.91 -14.45
CA GLY A 138 12.71 -21.66 -14.37
C GLY A 138 12.38 -20.89 -13.09
N VAL A 139 11.58 -19.83 -13.19
CA VAL A 139 11.09 -19.07 -12.05
C VAL A 139 9.56 -19.07 -12.10
N VAL A 140 8.94 -19.61 -11.06
CA VAL A 140 7.48 -19.61 -10.87
C VAL A 140 7.15 -18.64 -9.74
N THR A 141 6.17 -17.75 -9.92
CA THR A 141 5.99 -16.59 -9.04
C THR A 141 4.53 -16.21 -8.82
N TRP A 142 4.26 -15.68 -7.62
CA TRP A 142 3.08 -14.87 -7.30
C TRP A 142 3.48 -13.48 -6.82
N LYS A 143 2.77 -12.48 -7.33
CA LYS A 143 2.86 -11.07 -6.88
C LYS A 143 1.61 -10.60 -6.13
N ASN A 144 0.58 -11.44 -6.05
CA ASN A 144 -0.65 -11.16 -5.34
C ASN A 144 -0.50 -11.62 -3.87
N SER A 145 -0.64 -10.70 -2.92
CA SER A 145 -0.59 -10.99 -1.48
C SER A 145 -1.64 -12.02 -1.05
N GLU A 146 -2.83 -12.00 -1.65
CA GLU A 146 -3.91 -12.94 -1.33
C GLU A 146 -3.55 -14.38 -1.73
N THR A 147 -3.06 -14.57 -2.96
CA THR A 147 -2.61 -15.89 -3.44
C THR A 147 -1.44 -16.41 -2.62
N VAL A 148 -0.49 -15.53 -2.25
CA VAL A 148 0.61 -15.89 -1.36
C VAL A 148 0.09 -16.29 0.01
N GLY A 149 -0.84 -15.54 0.59
CA GLY A 149 -1.45 -15.84 1.89
C GLY A 149 -2.18 -17.19 1.87
N LEU A 150 -2.97 -17.46 0.83
CA LEU A 150 -3.65 -18.74 0.65
C LEU A 150 -2.66 -19.90 0.53
N PHE A 151 -1.58 -19.72 -0.23
CA PHE A 151 -0.52 -20.73 -0.32
C PHE A 151 0.11 -21.01 1.04
N LEU A 152 0.56 -19.97 1.76
CA LEU A 152 1.18 -20.10 3.09
C LEU A 152 0.25 -20.80 4.09
N ARG A 153 -1.03 -20.43 4.09
CA ARG A 153 -2.06 -21.08 4.90
C ARG A 153 -2.17 -22.57 4.59
N ARG A 154 -2.22 -22.95 3.32
CA ARG A 154 -2.38 -24.34 2.88
C ARG A 154 -1.17 -25.23 3.17
N ILE A 155 0.03 -24.67 3.21
CA ILE A 155 1.24 -25.42 3.59
C ILE A 155 1.49 -25.44 5.11
N GLY A 156 0.71 -24.69 5.90
CA GLY A 156 0.72 -24.73 7.37
C GLY A 156 1.45 -23.58 8.07
N ALA A 157 1.80 -22.50 7.37
CA ALA A 157 2.38 -21.31 7.98
C ALA A 157 1.28 -20.44 8.59
N THR A 158 0.96 -20.67 9.86
CA THR A 158 -0.14 -19.99 10.55
C THR A 158 0.34 -18.72 11.25
N ALA A 159 1.35 -18.83 12.11
CA ALA A 159 1.84 -17.72 12.92
C ALA A 159 2.51 -16.64 12.06
N ALA A 160 3.41 -17.05 11.16
CA ALA A 160 4.06 -16.11 10.26
C ALA A 160 3.07 -15.46 9.27
N LEU A 161 2.03 -16.17 8.82
CA LEU A 161 1.00 -15.58 7.97
C LEU A 161 0.21 -14.50 8.71
N LEU A 162 -0.20 -14.75 9.96
CA LEU A 162 -0.88 -13.75 10.78
C LEU A 162 -0.04 -12.48 10.94
N GLU A 163 1.28 -12.62 11.14
CA GLU A 163 2.17 -11.47 11.24
C GLU A 163 2.30 -10.71 9.90
N VAL A 164 2.36 -11.44 8.77
CA VAL A 164 2.33 -10.84 7.43
C VAL A 164 1.03 -10.04 7.21
N GLU A 165 -0.12 -10.63 7.55
CA GLU A 165 -1.44 -10.00 7.41
C GLU A 165 -1.56 -8.76 8.33
N ALA A 166 -1.14 -8.85 9.60
CA ALA A 166 -1.14 -7.74 10.54
C ALA A 166 -0.28 -6.56 10.07
N ARG A 167 0.91 -6.84 9.52
CA ARG A 167 1.78 -5.81 8.92
C ARG A 167 1.14 -5.15 7.70
N GLN A 168 0.40 -5.90 6.88
CA GLN A 168 -0.31 -5.34 5.72
C GLN A 168 -1.46 -4.42 6.15
N VAL A 169 -2.28 -4.85 7.12
CA VAL A 169 -3.35 -4.03 7.68
C VAL A 169 -2.80 -2.74 8.28
N SER A 170 -1.75 -2.82 9.11
CA SER A 170 -1.13 -1.64 9.71
C SER A 170 -0.61 -0.65 8.66
N ARG A 171 -0.03 -1.13 7.56
CA ARG A 171 0.42 -0.28 6.45
C ARG A 171 -0.75 0.38 5.72
N ALA A 172 -1.83 -0.36 5.46
CA ALA A 172 -3.03 0.18 4.82
C ALA A 172 -3.63 1.31 5.68
N LEU A 173 -3.81 1.07 6.97
CA LEU A 173 -4.33 2.07 7.92
C LEU A 173 -3.46 3.33 7.98
N ARG A 174 -2.13 3.19 8.04
CA ARG A 174 -1.21 4.34 7.98
C ARG A 174 -1.32 5.09 6.66
N GLY A 175 -1.48 4.38 5.55
CA GLY A 175 -1.71 4.99 4.24
C GLY A 175 -3.01 5.81 4.21
N ASP A 176 -4.08 5.28 4.76
CA ASP A 176 -5.37 5.96 4.87
C ASP A 176 -5.29 7.21 5.74
N LEU A 177 -4.70 7.09 6.94
CA LEU A 177 -4.49 8.21 7.85
C LEU A 177 -3.64 9.31 7.21
N ASN A 178 -2.55 8.94 6.54
CA ASN A 178 -1.71 9.91 5.85
C ASN A 178 -2.48 10.65 4.75
N ARG A 179 -3.35 9.95 4.00
CA ARG A 179 -4.21 10.60 3.00
C ARG A 179 -5.19 11.57 3.62
N VAL A 180 -5.84 11.18 4.72
CA VAL A 180 -6.77 12.04 5.46
C VAL A 180 -6.04 13.26 6.01
N LEU A 181 -4.94 13.07 6.74
CA LEU A 181 -4.16 14.16 7.32
C LEU A 181 -3.61 15.12 6.26
N ASN A 182 -3.15 14.60 5.11
CA ASN A 182 -2.71 15.45 4.00
C ASN A 182 -3.86 16.29 3.43
N ALA A 183 -5.05 15.71 3.30
CA ALA A 183 -6.23 16.43 2.83
C ALA A 183 -6.68 17.50 3.84
N GLU A 184 -6.71 17.17 5.13
CA GLU A 184 -7.06 18.12 6.19
C GLU A 184 -6.05 19.26 6.30
N SER A 185 -4.76 18.95 6.26
CA SER A 185 -3.69 19.96 6.28
C SER A 185 -3.78 20.89 5.07
N ALA A 186 -3.99 20.35 3.86
CA ALA A 186 -4.18 21.17 2.65
C ALA A 186 -5.46 22.02 2.70
N ASN A 187 -6.55 21.51 3.31
CA ASN A 187 -7.76 22.28 3.52
C ASN A 187 -7.55 23.42 4.52
N LEU A 188 -6.87 23.13 5.63
CA LEU A 188 -6.54 24.13 6.65
C LEU A 188 -5.64 25.24 6.07
N GLN A 189 -4.59 24.87 5.33
CA GLN A 189 -3.70 25.86 4.69
C GLN A 189 -4.47 26.76 3.72
N ARG A 190 -5.39 26.21 2.92
CA ARG A 190 -6.25 27.01 2.02
C ARG A 190 -7.19 27.93 2.80
N ALA A 191 -7.78 27.45 3.89
CA ALA A 191 -8.66 28.23 4.74
C ALA A 191 -7.92 29.39 5.43
N VAL A 192 -6.75 29.12 6.03
CA VAL A 192 -5.88 30.13 6.65
C VAL A 192 -5.43 31.16 5.61
N GLY A 193 -4.98 30.72 4.44
CA GLY A 193 -4.60 31.62 3.35
C GLY A 193 -5.75 32.49 2.85
N ALA A 194 -6.97 31.95 2.77
CA ALA A 194 -8.16 32.72 2.40
C ALA A 194 -8.56 33.73 3.48
N ALA A 195 -8.56 33.33 4.75
CA ALA A 195 -8.84 34.23 5.87
C ALA A 195 -7.86 35.41 5.89
N GLY A 196 -6.56 35.15 5.71
CA GLY A 196 -5.54 36.20 5.64
C GLY A 196 -5.79 37.20 4.51
N ARG A 197 -6.10 36.72 3.29
CA ARG A 197 -6.45 37.60 2.16
C ARG A 197 -7.71 38.41 2.41
N GLN A 198 -8.74 37.78 2.98
CA GLN A 198 -10.00 38.43 3.30
C GLN A 198 -9.81 39.54 4.33
N VAL A 199 -9.07 39.28 5.41
CA VAL A 199 -8.77 40.31 6.42
C VAL A 199 -7.98 41.47 5.82
N ALA A 200 -6.95 41.19 5.00
CA ALA A 200 -6.19 42.24 4.33
C ALA A 200 -7.06 43.11 3.40
N ALA A 201 -7.94 42.51 2.61
CA ALA A 201 -8.88 43.22 1.75
C ALA A 201 -9.90 44.07 2.56
N ILE A 202 -10.36 43.55 3.70
CA ILE A 202 -11.24 44.30 4.62
C ILE A 202 -10.50 45.53 5.17
N ASP A 203 -9.26 45.36 5.62
CA ASP A 203 -8.44 46.45 6.17
C ASP A 203 -8.17 47.54 5.14
N GLU A 204 -7.85 47.16 3.89
CA GLU A 204 -7.63 48.08 2.77
C GLU A 204 -8.88 48.91 2.45
N LEU A 205 -10.03 48.26 2.24
CA LEU A 205 -11.30 48.95 1.93
C LEU A 205 -11.82 49.77 3.12
N SER A 206 -11.49 49.36 4.34
CA SER A 206 -11.82 50.15 5.53
C SER A 206 -10.97 51.42 5.60
N ALA A 207 -9.71 51.38 5.15
CA ALA A 207 -8.82 52.54 5.13
C ALA A 207 -9.16 53.52 4.00
N SER A 208 -9.61 53.04 2.84
CA SER A 208 -10.06 53.88 1.72
C SER A 208 -11.46 54.49 1.93
N GLY A 209 -12.24 53.95 2.88
CA GLY A 209 -13.62 54.36 3.15
C GLY A 209 -14.67 53.63 2.30
N GLU A 210 -14.26 52.92 1.24
CA GLU A 210 -15.15 52.21 0.32
C GLU A 210 -15.96 51.08 0.98
N LEU A 211 -15.48 50.54 2.11
CA LEU A 211 -16.22 49.56 2.88
C LEU A 211 -17.51 50.16 3.47
N ALA A 212 -17.51 51.45 3.83
CA ALA A 212 -18.67 52.13 4.42
C ALA A 212 -19.83 52.24 3.43
N ASP A 213 -19.52 52.32 2.13
CA ASP A 213 -20.48 52.41 1.02
C ASP A 213 -21.08 51.07 0.61
N GLN A 214 -20.58 49.95 1.16
CA GLN A 214 -21.11 48.63 0.83
C GLN A 214 -22.45 48.33 1.53
N PRO A 215 -23.28 47.43 0.95
CA PRO A 215 -24.52 46.99 1.58
C PRO A 215 -24.30 46.47 3.00
N PHE A 216 -25.31 46.63 3.87
CA PHE A 216 -25.26 46.22 5.28
C PHE A 216 -24.70 44.79 5.45
N VAL A 217 -25.20 43.82 4.67
CA VAL A 217 -24.74 42.42 4.70
C VAL A 217 -23.24 42.28 4.48
N VAL A 218 -22.66 43.06 3.55
CA VAL A 218 -21.22 43.00 3.24
C VAL A 218 -20.41 43.57 4.41
N ARG A 219 -20.87 44.68 4.99
CA ARG A 219 -20.22 45.31 6.15
C ARG A 219 -20.26 44.41 7.39
N SER A 220 -21.41 43.80 7.68
CA SER A 220 -21.56 42.87 8.81
C SER A 220 -20.69 41.62 8.65
N VAL A 221 -20.55 41.11 7.41
CA VAL A 221 -19.65 39.99 7.12
C VAL A 221 -18.19 40.40 7.27
N ALA A 222 -17.81 41.59 6.83
CA ALA A 222 -16.46 42.12 6.99
C ALA A 222 -16.07 42.25 8.47
N GLU A 223 -16.96 42.82 9.29
CA GLU A 223 -16.77 42.96 10.73
C GLU A 223 -16.62 41.59 11.40
N ALA A 224 -17.53 40.65 11.15
CA ALA A 224 -17.48 39.32 11.74
C ALA A 224 -16.22 38.52 11.32
N ARG A 225 -15.78 38.64 10.06
CA ARG A 225 -14.53 38.02 9.57
C ARG A 225 -13.30 38.63 10.23
N ARG A 226 -13.29 39.95 10.49
CA ARG A 226 -12.17 40.64 11.14
C ARG A 226 -12.05 40.29 12.62
N GLU A 227 -13.17 40.17 13.31
CA GLU A 227 -13.20 39.79 14.73
C GLU A 227 -12.84 38.32 14.97
N THR A 228 -13.21 37.43 14.04
CA THR A 228 -12.95 35.99 14.11
C THR A 228 -12.34 35.46 12.81
N PRO A 229 -11.05 35.76 12.52
CA PRO A 229 -10.40 35.35 11.27
C PRO A 229 -10.37 33.84 11.05
N GLU A 230 -10.28 33.06 12.12
CA GLU A 230 -10.27 31.59 12.12
C GLU A 230 -11.64 30.95 11.86
N ALA A 231 -12.74 31.71 11.96
CA ALA A 231 -14.08 31.18 11.81
C ALA A 231 -14.34 30.64 10.39
N THR A 232 -14.92 29.46 10.30
CA THR A 232 -15.42 28.90 9.04
C THR A 232 -16.57 29.75 8.48
N LEU A 233 -16.86 29.60 7.19
CA LEU A 233 -18.03 30.23 6.58
C LEU A 233 -19.35 29.82 7.25
N THR A 234 -19.41 28.61 7.82
CA THR A 234 -20.57 28.13 8.58
C THR A 234 -20.69 28.87 9.90
N GLU A 235 -19.62 29.01 10.67
CA GLU A 235 -19.65 29.74 11.95
C GLU A 235 -20.00 31.22 11.77
N LEU A 236 -19.47 31.87 10.71
CA LEU A 236 -19.89 33.24 10.36
C LEU A 236 -21.37 33.31 9.94
N SER A 237 -21.85 32.30 9.22
CA SER A 237 -23.24 32.20 8.76
C SER A 237 -24.20 32.05 9.94
N GLU A 238 -23.87 31.18 10.90
CA GLU A 238 -24.64 30.99 12.13
C GLU A 238 -24.62 32.24 13.01
N ARG A 239 -23.44 32.85 13.19
CA ARG A 239 -23.28 34.08 13.98
C ARG A 239 -24.12 35.24 13.43
N LEU A 240 -24.15 35.40 12.11
CA LEU A 240 -24.87 36.48 11.43
C LEU A 240 -26.33 36.13 11.10
N GLN A 241 -26.77 34.89 11.35
CA GLN A 241 -28.07 34.37 10.93
C GLN A 241 -28.31 34.57 9.41
N LEU A 242 -27.24 34.39 8.63
CA LEU A 242 -27.26 34.48 7.17
C LEU A 242 -27.09 33.10 6.55
N HIS A 243 -27.53 32.90 5.31
CA HIS A 243 -27.21 31.67 4.58
C HIS A 243 -25.70 31.62 4.25
N ARG A 244 -25.06 30.45 4.36
CA ARG A 244 -23.62 30.28 4.07
C ARG A 244 -23.17 30.87 2.73
N SER A 245 -24.00 30.70 1.70
CA SER A 245 -23.76 31.27 0.36
C SER A 245 -23.78 32.80 0.33
N ALA A 246 -24.54 33.45 1.22
CA ALA A 246 -24.59 34.92 1.31
C ALA A 246 -23.30 35.48 1.91
N VAL A 247 -22.80 34.85 2.98
CA VAL A 247 -21.49 35.15 3.58
C VAL A 247 -20.36 34.99 2.55
N GLN A 248 -20.37 33.87 1.82
CA GLN A 248 -19.38 33.61 0.77
C GLN A 248 -19.39 34.72 -0.30
N ARG A 249 -20.55 35.08 -0.85
CA ARG A 249 -20.67 36.14 -1.87
C ARG A 249 -20.22 37.51 -1.36
N ALA A 250 -20.45 37.82 -0.09
CA ALA A 250 -19.98 39.05 0.53
C ALA A 250 -18.44 39.10 0.61
N LEU A 251 -17.79 38.01 1.06
CA LEU A 251 -16.32 37.92 1.11
C LEU A 251 -15.70 37.97 -0.29
N GLU A 252 -16.27 37.26 -1.27
CA GLU A 252 -15.80 37.34 -2.66
C GLU A 252 -15.95 38.75 -3.24
N ARG A 253 -16.98 39.51 -2.83
CA ARG A 253 -17.14 40.90 -3.24
C ARG A 253 -16.05 41.78 -2.65
N ILE A 254 -15.77 41.63 -1.36
CA ILE A 254 -14.70 42.36 -0.66
C ILE A 254 -13.35 42.10 -1.33
N GLU A 255 -13.00 40.83 -1.57
CA GLU A 255 -11.75 40.47 -2.25
C GLU A 255 -11.68 41.06 -3.68
N ARG A 256 -12.80 41.10 -4.42
CA ARG A 256 -12.84 41.72 -5.76
C ARG A 256 -12.67 43.24 -5.75
N LEU A 257 -13.27 43.92 -4.76
CA LEU A 257 -13.18 45.37 -4.62
C LEU A 257 -11.75 45.79 -4.29
N ALA A 258 -11.09 45.11 -3.34
CA ALA A 258 -9.69 45.37 -3.02
C ALA A 258 -8.74 45.05 -4.20
N ALA A 259 -9.07 44.06 -5.03
CA ALA A 259 -8.26 43.70 -6.20
C ALA A 259 -8.41 44.66 -7.40
N SER A 260 -9.44 45.50 -7.42
CA SER A 260 -9.67 46.49 -8.48
C SER A 260 -9.19 47.86 -7.97
N PRO A 261 -8.10 48.45 -8.52
CA PRO A 261 -7.66 49.75 -8.08
C PRO A 261 -8.77 50.79 -8.29
N PRO A 262 -8.88 51.81 -7.44
CA PRO A 262 -9.92 52.83 -7.56
C PRO A 262 -9.84 53.48 -8.94
N ASP A 263 -10.97 53.47 -9.64
CA ASP A 263 -11.18 54.11 -10.93
C ASP A 263 -10.84 55.61 -10.78
N GLU A 264 -9.76 56.06 -11.41
CA GLU A 264 -9.43 57.49 -11.48
C GLU A 264 -10.61 58.21 -12.16
N ALA A 265 -11.35 59.00 -11.38
CA ALA A 265 -12.46 59.81 -11.87
C ALA A 265 -12.06 60.59 -13.15
N PRO A 266 -12.93 60.66 -14.17
CA PRO A 266 -12.61 61.30 -15.44
C PRO A 266 -12.24 62.77 -15.19
N ARG A 267 -10.97 63.12 -15.46
CA ARG A 267 -10.48 64.50 -15.38
C ARG A 267 -11.38 65.39 -16.21
N GLY A 268 -12.01 66.33 -15.51
CA GLY A 268 -13.03 67.22 -16.03
C GLY A 268 -12.68 67.83 -17.37
N TRP A 269 -13.67 67.78 -18.26
CA TRP A 269 -13.76 68.55 -19.48
C TRP A 269 -13.62 70.05 -19.13
N ARG A 270 -12.43 70.63 -19.33
CA ARG A 270 -12.25 72.09 -19.31
C ARG A 270 -12.41 72.61 -20.73
N GLY A 271 -13.59 73.16 -20.96
CA GLY A 271 -13.82 74.47 -21.56
C GLY A 271 -13.01 74.84 -22.80
N ALA A 272 -13.73 74.98 -23.91
CA ALA A 272 -13.39 75.79 -25.06
C ALA A 272 -12.70 77.12 -24.67
N GLY A 273 -11.55 77.38 -25.29
CA GLY A 273 -11.02 78.73 -25.47
C GLY A 273 -11.46 79.29 -26.83
N PRO A 274 -11.83 80.58 -26.92
CA PRO A 274 -12.31 81.17 -28.16
C PRO A 274 -11.19 81.45 -29.17
N LEU A 275 -11.62 81.53 -30.43
CA LEU A 275 -10.84 81.88 -31.62
C LEU A 275 -10.09 83.21 -31.49
N ALA A 276 -8.84 83.22 -31.94
CA ALA A 276 -8.22 84.29 -32.72
C ALA A 276 -7.08 83.70 -33.56
#